data_AF-A0A962TLG2-F1
#
_entry.id   AF-A0A962TLG2-F1
#
_cell.length_a   1.000
_cell.length_b   1.000
_cell.length_c   1.000
_cell.angle_alpha   90.00
_cell.angle_beta   90.00
_cell.angle_gamma   90.00
#
_symmetry.space_group_name_H-M   'P 1'
#
loop_
_entity.id
_entity.type
_entity.pdbx_description
1 polymer ?
#
loop_
_entity_poly.entity_id
_entity_poly.type
_entity_poly.pdbx_seq_one_letter_code
_entity_poly.pdbx_strand_id
1 'polypeptide(L)'
;MPRVIVFLDLDDTILQTALKCPPDQPLAPAAFNRAGEVLSFMTRAQQRLLGFWLEQGVVIPVTGRTDDALARVAIAFTSWRITHHGAVIRQPDGSLPAWWFAEVQPALVAAQPLLRNLSIHLSAGAAGDYRVSNHSVDKWLTYISVKADDDGGTLTRLALQLEQAGLPPELALHCNGNNLALTVRGAQKQDAVRRVAAELQREGPIVTIGAGDSLTDLPFMQSCDFALTPRGSQIQNQTWNEYA
;
A
#
# COMPACT_ATOMS: atom_id res chain seq x y z
N MET A 1 -17.88 -24.69 2.11
CA MET A 1 -17.81 -23.77 0.97
C MET A 1 -16.49 -23.02 1.04
N PRO A 2 -15.80 -22.73 -0.07
CA PRO A 2 -14.55 -21.98 -0.02
C PRO A 2 -14.81 -20.56 0.52
N ARG A 3 -13.88 -20.05 1.32
CA ARG A 3 -13.95 -18.68 1.88
C ARG A 3 -13.36 -17.68 0.89
N VAL A 4 -14.07 -16.60 0.59
CA VAL A 4 -13.55 -15.53 -0.28
C VAL A 4 -12.67 -14.60 0.56
N ILE A 5 -11.43 -14.39 0.12
CA ILE A 5 -10.45 -13.49 0.72
C ILE A 5 -10.17 -12.35 -0.27
N VAL A 6 -10.36 -11.12 0.18
CA VAL A 6 -10.08 -9.91 -0.60
C VAL A 6 -8.85 -9.23 -0.01
N PHE A 7 -7.73 -9.30 -0.72
CA PHE A 7 -6.53 -8.52 -0.44
C PHE A 7 -6.69 -7.15 -1.07
N LEU A 8 -6.89 -6.13 -0.23
CA LEU A 8 -7.37 -4.81 -0.65
C LEU A 8 -6.34 -3.73 -0.37
N ASP A 9 -5.74 -3.16 -1.41
CA ASP A 9 -5.11 -1.86 -1.30
C ASP A 9 -6.14 -0.76 -0.98
N LEU A 10 -5.70 0.33 -0.36
CA LEU A 10 -6.60 1.33 0.23
C LEU A 10 -6.67 2.62 -0.60
N ASP A 11 -5.58 3.39 -0.57
CA ASP A 11 -5.50 4.71 -1.19
C ASP A 11 -5.61 4.58 -2.70
N ASP A 12 -6.49 5.38 -3.31
CA ASP A 12 -6.84 5.39 -4.74
C ASP A 12 -7.50 4.09 -5.26
N THR A 13 -7.59 3.04 -4.42
CA THR A 13 -8.37 1.82 -4.68
C THR A 13 -9.81 1.92 -4.16
N ILE A 14 -10.00 1.95 -2.84
CA ILE A 14 -11.33 1.97 -2.19
C ILE A 14 -11.64 3.32 -1.54
N LEU A 15 -10.63 4.16 -1.32
CA LEU A 15 -10.74 5.50 -0.75
C LEU A 15 -9.71 6.44 -1.36
N GLN A 16 -9.98 7.74 -1.42
CA GLN A 16 -9.07 8.72 -2.02
C GLN A 16 -9.25 10.11 -1.38
N THR A 17 -8.29 11.01 -1.57
CA THR A 17 -8.39 12.39 -1.08
C THR A 17 -9.49 13.17 -1.81
N ALA A 18 -9.98 14.26 -1.19
CA ALA A 18 -11.07 15.07 -1.74
C ALA A 18 -10.82 15.52 -3.19
N LEU A 19 -9.60 15.96 -3.50
CA LEU A 19 -9.23 16.44 -4.84
C LEU A 19 -9.33 15.37 -5.93
N LYS A 20 -9.24 14.09 -5.56
CA LYS A 20 -9.36 12.94 -6.48
C LYS A 20 -10.79 12.41 -6.57
N CYS A 21 -11.71 12.95 -5.79
CA CYS A 21 -13.11 12.54 -5.84
C CYS A 21 -13.85 13.27 -6.98
N PRO A 22 -14.75 12.58 -7.69
CA PRO A 22 -15.67 13.24 -8.60
C PRO A 22 -16.48 14.34 -7.88
N PRO A 23 -16.63 15.54 -8.48
CA PRO A 23 -17.21 16.71 -7.80
C PRO A 23 -18.70 16.58 -7.49
N ASP A 24 -19.45 15.81 -8.30
CA ASP A 24 -20.91 15.82 -8.30
C ASP A 24 -21.56 14.62 -7.61
N GLN A 25 -20.92 14.07 -6.56
CA GLN A 25 -21.49 12.95 -5.84
C GLN A 25 -21.28 13.02 -4.32
N PRO A 26 -22.23 12.48 -3.53
CA PRO A 26 -22.04 12.34 -2.10
C PRO A 26 -20.80 11.49 -1.77
N LEU A 27 -19.97 12.00 -0.87
CA LEU A 27 -18.75 11.37 -0.38
C LEU A 27 -18.91 11.00 1.10
N ALA A 28 -18.51 9.78 1.46
CA ALA A 28 -18.44 9.37 2.87
C ALA A 28 -17.01 9.52 3.40
N PRO A 29 -16.80 10.11 4.58
CA PRO A 29 -15.50 10.09 5.26
C PRO A 29 -14.96 8.66 5.42
N ALA A 30 -13.70 8.44 5.07
CA ALA A 30 -13.09 7.11 5.00
C ALA A 30 -11.78 7.01 5.79
N ALA A 31 -11.01 8.09 5.89
CA ALA A 31 -9.82 8.13 6.71
C ALA A 31 -9.55 9.53 7.25
N PHE A 32 -8.88 9.59 8.40
CA PHE A 32 -8.66 10.82 9.15
C PHE A 32 -7.17 11.12 9.34
N ASN A 33 -6.85 12.40 9.43
CA ASN A 33 -5.51 12.85 9.81
C ASN A 33 -5.30 12.74 11.33
N ARG A 34 -4.12 13.16 11.83
CA ARG A 34 -3.79 13.11 13.27
C ARG A 34 -4.64 14.06 14.13
N ALA A 35 -5.21 15.11 13.54
CA ALA A 35 -6.10 16.06 14.21
C ALA A 35 -7.57 15.58 14.23
N GLY A 36 -7.88 14.42 13.62
CA GLY A 36 -9.24 13.92 13.50
C GLY A 36 -10.05 14.53 12.36
N GLU A 37 -9.40 15.31 11.48
CA GLU A 37 -10.05 15.88 10.31
C GLU A 37 -10.11 14.85 9.17
N VAL A 38 -11.18 14.90 8.37
CA VAL A 38 -11.36 13.97 7.25
C VAL A 38 -10.30 14.25 6.19
N LEU A 39 -9.56 13.20 5.81
CA LEU A 39 -8.49 13.28 4.81
C LEU A 39 -8.89 12.56 3.51
N SER A 40 -9.52 11.40 3.64
CA SER A 40 -9.91 10.56 2.50
C SER A 40 -11.38 10.22 2.58
N PHE A 41 -11.96 9.95 1.41
CA PHE A 41 -13.37 9.73 1.20
C PHE A 41 -13.62 8.50 0.34
N MET A 42 -14.83 7.94 0.44
CA MET A 42 -15.36 6.93 -0.48
C MET A 42 -16.52 7.48 -1.27
N THR A 43 -16.56 7.13 -2.55
CA THR A 43 -17.72 7.30 -3.42
C THR A 43 -18.83 6.33 -3.03
N ARG A 44 -20.05 6.56 -3.52
CA ARG A 44 -21.18 5.63 -3.32
C ARG A 44 -20.89 4.22 -3.87
N ALA A 45 -20.20 4.13 -5.00
CA ALA A 45 -19.87 2.84 -5.62
C ALA A 45 -18.85 2.06 -4.77
N GLN A 46 -17.81 2.74 -4.27
CA GLN A 46 -16.81 2.15 -3.37
C GLN A 46 -17.45 1.65 -2.07
N GLN A 47 -18.33 2.45 -1.44
CA GLN A 47 -19.05 2.03 -0.24
C GLN A 47 -19.87 0.75 -0.46
N ARG A 48 -20.58 0.66 -1.58
CA ARG A 48 -21.40 -0.52 -1.93
C ARG A 48 -20.53 -1.76 -2.15
N LEU A 49 -19.44 -1.61 -2.90
CA LEU A 49 -18.52 -2.72 -3.18
C LEU A 49 -17.86 -3.22 -1.88
N LEU A 50 -17.37 -2.30 -1.05
CA LEU A 50 -16.78 -2.66 0.24
C LEU A 50 -17.80 -3.32 1.16
N GLY A 51 -19.02 -2.78 1.26
CA GLY A 51 -20.09 -3.38 2.06
C GLY A 51 -20.38 -4.81 1.63
N PHE A 52 -20.51 -5.04 0.32
CA PHE A 52 -20.68 -6.39 -0.24
C PHE A 52 -19.51 -7.32 0.11
N TRP A 53 -18.26 -6.89 -0.03
CA TRP A 53 -17.11 -7.72 0.33
C TRP A 53 -17.03 -8.05 1.81
N LEU A 54 -17.36 -7.10 2.69
CA LEU A 54 -17.40 -7.31 4.14
C LEU A 54 -18.54 -8.25 4.55
N GLU A 55 -19.65 -8.26 3.82
CA GLU A 55 -20.77 -9.18 4.07
C GLU A 55 -20.49 -10.61 3.58
N GLN A 56 -19.77 -10.76 2.47
CA GLN A 56 -19.62 -12.05 1.77
C GLN A 56 -18.25 -12.73 1.95
N GLY A 57 -17.27 -12.03 2.52
CA GLY A 57 -15.90 -12.53 2.60
C GLY A 57 -15.07 -11.88 3.69
N VAL A 58 -13.77 -12.16 3.65
CA VAL A 58 -12.78 -11.58 4.56
C VAL A 58 -11.97 -10.55 3.79
N VAL A 59 -12.02 -9.30 4.23
CA VAL A 59 -11.23 -8.21 3.65
C VAL A 59 -9.97 -7.99 4.48
N ILE A 60 -8.81 -8.10 3.84
CA ILE A 60 -7.48 -7.91 4.43
C ILE A 60 -6.85 -6.69 3.77
N PRO A 61 -6.57 -5.60 4.50
CA PRO A 61 -5.93 -4.44 3.92
C PRO A 61 -4.47 -4.75 3.57
N VAL A 62 -4.03 -4.31 2.40
CA VAL A 62 -2.66 -4.45 1.87
C VAL A 62 -2.14 -3.08 1.47
N THR A 63 -1.59 -2.34 2.44
CA THR A 63 -1.38 -0.89 2.30
C THR A 63 0.06 -0.45 2.51
N GLY A 64 0.44 0.66 1.85
CA GLY A 64 1.66 1.40 2.15
C GLY A 64 1.60 2.18 3.47
N ARG A 65 0.42 2.31 4.08
CA ARG A 65 0.24 3.00 5.37
C ARG A 65 0.97 2.29 6.50
N THR A 66 1.42 3.07 7.48
CA THR A 66 1.84 2.53 8.78
C THR A 66 0.64 2.01 9.57
N ASP A 67 0.90 1.25 10.64
CA ASP A 67 -0.18 0.78 11.54
C ASP A 67 -1.02 1.94 12.10
N ASP A 68 -0.37 3.00 12.58
CA ASP A 68 -1.07 4.19 13.07
C ASP A 68 -1.93 4.85 11.99
N ALA A 69 -1.45 4.86 10.74
CA ALA A 69 -2.18 5.44 9.62
C ALA A 69 -3.34 4.55 9.16
N LEU A 70 -3.23 3.24 9.29
CA LEU A 70 -4.33 2.30 9.10
C LEU A 70 -5.38 2.44 10.21
N ALA A 71 -4.96 2.62 11.47
CA ALA A 71 -5.88 2.78 12.60
C ALA A 71 -6.81 4.00 12.50
N ARG A 72 -6.47 4.97 11.63
CA ARG A 72 -7.31 6.14 11.31
C ARG A 72 -8.18 5.95 10.07
N VAL A 73 -8.24 4.76 9.50
CA VAL A 73 -9.17 4.40 8.42
C VAL A 73 -10.48 3.91 9.05
N ALA A 74 -11.62 4.47 8.65
CA ALA A 74 -12.94 4.12 9.14
C ALA A 74 -13.51 2.87 8.45
N ILE A 75 -12.71 1.80 8.40
CA ILE A 75 -13.11 0.48 7.94
C ILE A 75 -12.73 -0.51 9.03
N ALA A 76 -13.71 -1.30 9.50
CA ALA A 76 -13.49 -2.30 10.53
C ALA A 76 -12.88 -3.58 9.92
N PHE A 77 -11.56 -3.63 9.81
CA PHE A 77 -10.85 -4.85 9.44
C PHE A 77 -10.74 -5.80 10.63
N THR A 78 -11.38 -6.96 10.54
CA THR A 78 -11.47 -7.96 11.63
C THR A 78 -10.49 -9.12 11.49
N SER A 79 -9.71 -9.15 10.40
CA SER A 79 -8.78 -10.23 10.09
C SER A 79 -7.32 -9.74 10.10
N TRP A 80 -6.46 -10.45 9.38
CA TRP A 80 -5.08 -10.04 9.11
C TRP A 80 -5.02 -8.62 8.54
N ARG A 81 -3.91 -7.92 8.80
CA ARG A 81 -3.62 -6.60 8.24
C ARG A 81 -2.19 -6.58 7.73
N ILE A 82 -1.99 -6.09 6.52
CA ILE A 82 -0.67 -5.94 5.90
C ILE A 82 -0.41 -4.44 5.72
N THR A 83 0.61 -3.94 6.42
CA THR A 83 0.98 -2.51 6.48
C THR A 83 2.45 -2.32 6.09
N HIS A 84 2.90 -1.07 6.04
CA HIS A 84 4.28 -0.72 5.72
C HIS A 84 4.76 -1.30 4.37
N HIS A 85 3.89 -1.25 3.35
CA HIS A 85 4.16 -1.84 2.03
C HIS A 85 4.44 -3.34 2.06
N GLY A 86 4.02 -4.06 3.10
CA GLY A 86 4.25 -5.50 3.27
C GLY A 86 5.24 -5.85 4.37
N ALA A 87 6.03 -4.90 4.87
CA ALA A 87 7.03 -5.18 5.89
C ALA A 87 6.41 -5.60 7.24
N VAL A 88 5.13 -5.35 7.45
CA VAL A 88 4.41 -5.69 8.69
C VAL A 88 3.14 -6.47 8.36
N ILE A 89 2.97 -7.57 9.10
CA ILE A 89 1.73 -8.33 9.17
C ILE A 89 1.23 -8.24 10.61
N ARG A 90 -0.06 -8.01 10.80
CA ARG A 90 -0.75 -8.16 12.09
C ARG A 90 -1.82 -9.23 11.99
N GLN A 91 -1.89 -10.04 13.03
CA GLN A 91 -2.97 -11.00 13.25
C GLN A 91 -4.30 -10.28 13.56
N PRO A 92 -5.45 -11.00 13.52
CA PRO A 92 -6.74 -10.46 13.92
C PRO A 92 -6.72 -9.80 15.30
N ASP A 93 -6.00 -10.39 16.26
CA ASP A 93 -5.82 -9.85 17.62
C ASP A 93 -4.88 -8.63 17.70
N GLY A 94 -4.27 -8.24 16.59
CA GLY A 94 -3.34 -7.12 16.48
C GLY A 94 -1.88 -7.47 16.77
N SER A 95 -1.57 -8.69 17.17
CA SER A 95 -0.20 -9.14 17.43
C SER A 95 0.61 -9.29 16.14
N LEU A 96 1.92 -9.10 16.25
CA LEU A 96 2.86 -9.32 15.15
C LEU A 96 3.30 -10.80 15.17
N PRO A 97 3.05 -11.59 14.11
CA PRO A 97 3.46 -12.97 14.08
C PRO A 97 4.99 -13.08 14.01
N ALA A 98 5.59 -13.77 14.97
CA ALA A 98 7.06 -13.89 15.09
C ALA A 98 7.72 -14.47 13.83
N TRP A 99 7.02 -15.36 13.11
CA TRP A 99 7.52 -15.95 11.87
C TRP A 99 7.74 -14.88 10.79
N TRP A 100 6.85 -13.89 10.66
CA TRP A 100 6.97 -12.91 9.58
C TRP A 100 8.20 -12.05 9.78
N PHE A 101 8.36 -11.58 11.00
CA PHE A 101 9.51 -10.78 11.37
C PHE A 101 10.81 -11.53 11.13
N ALA A 102 10.88 -12.80 11.55
CA ALA A 102 12.07 -13.62 11.34
C ALA A 102 12.36 -13.81 9.83
N GLU A 103 11.33 -13.97 9.00
CA GLU A 103 11.46 -14.12 7.55
C GLU A 103 11.98 -12.83 6.88
N VAL A 104 11.45 -11.65 7.22
CA VAL A 104 11.83 -10.38 6.56
C VAL A 104 13.04 -9.69 7.18
N GLN A 105 13.40 -10.02 8.42
CA GLN A 105 14.47 -9.36 9.16
C GLN A 105 15.82 -9.33 8.41
N PRO A 106 16.31 -10.41 7.77
CA PRO A 106 17.57 -10.35 7.03
C PRO A 106 17.57 -9.29 5.91
N ALA A 107 16.47 -9.18 5.16
CA ALA A 107 16.32 -8.19 4.11
C ALA A 107 16.27 -6.76 4.69
N LEU A 108 15.50 -6.55 5.77
CA LEU A 108 15.44 -5.26 6.45
C LEU A 108 16.82 -4.85 7.01
N VAL A 109 17.58 -5.78 7.59
CA VAL A 109 18.95 -5.52 8.08
C VAL A 109 19.86 -5.05 6.95
N ALA A 110 19.87 -5.76 5.83
CA ALA A 110 20.71 -5.43 4.68
C ALA A 110 20.36 -4.06 4.08
N ALA A 111 19.07 -3.72 4.04
CA ALA A 111 18.58 -2.46 3.48
C ALA A 111 18.75 -1.23 4.39
N GLN A 112 18.95 -1.40 5.70
CA GLN A 112 19.04 -0.30 6.67
C GLN A 112 20.06 0.80 6.30
N PRO A 113 21.34 0.52 6.01
CA PRO A 113 22.29 1.56 5.63
C PRO A 113 21.88 2.25 4.31
N LEU A 114 21.31 1.50 3.36
CA LEU A 114 20.89 2.02 2.06
C LEU A 114 19.73 3.03 2.21
N LEU A 115 18.69 2.65 2.94
CA LEU A 115 17.54 3.52 3.21
C LEU A 115 17.95 4.77 3.98
N ARG A 116 18.85 4.67 4.96
CA ARG A 116 19.35 5.82 5.72
C ARG A 116 20.15 6.78 4.83
N ASN A 117 21.04 6.25 3.99
CA ASN A 117 21.83 7.07 3.07
C ASN A 117 20.93 7.78 2.06
N LEU A 118 19.95 7.07 1.47
CA LEU A 118 18.99 7.66 0.55
C LEU A 118 18.10 8.70 1.23
N SER A 119 17.65 8.44 2.46
CA SER A 119 16.89 9.42 3.25
C SER A 119 17.67 10.72 3.41
N ILE A 120 18.93 10.65 3.86
CA ILE A 120 19.80 11.82 4.05
C ILE A 120 20.03 12.54 2.71
N HIS A 121 20.35 11.80 1.65
CA HIS A 121 20.62 12.38 0.34
C HIS A 121 19.38 13.11 -0.23
N LEU A 122 18.21 12.47 -0.19
CA LEU A 122 16.95 13.05 -0.66
C LEU A 122 16.54 14.24 0.22
N SER A 123 16.70 14.15 1.54
CA SER A 123 16.40 15.28 2.43
C SER A 123 17.29 16.49 2.14
N ALA A 124 18.59 16.28 1.85
CA ALA A 124 19.51 17.36 1.48
C ALA A 124 19.16 17.97 0.11
N GLY A 125 18.67 17.16 -0.83
CA GLY A 125 18.27 17.59 -2.17
C GLY A 125 16.84 18.12 -2.28
N ALA A 126 16.04 18.11 -1.21
CA ALA A 126 14.62 18.43 -1.27
C ALA A 126 14.32 19.88 -1.66
N ALA A 127 15.17 20.83 -1.24
CA ALA A 127 15.07 22.27 -1.53
C ALA A 127 13.68 22.92 -1.33
N GLY A 128 12.77 22.28 -0.58
CA GLY A 128 11.38 22.71 -0.40
C GLY A 128 10.35 22.07 -1.35
N ASP A 129 10.79 21.35 -2.38
CA ASP A 129 9.93 20.74 -3.40
C ASP A 129 9.17 19.51 -2.88
N TYR A 130 9.76 18.79 -1.92
CA TYR A 130 9.16 17.60 -1.32
C TYR A 130 9.62 17.39 0.12
N ARG A 131 8.93 16.50 0.84
CA ARG A 131 9.26 16.06 2.20
C ARG A 131 9.60 14.59 2.22
N VAL A 132 10.68 14.25 2.92
CA VAL A 132 11.12 12.86 3.15
C VAL A 132 10.76 12.45 4.57
N SER A 133 10.17 11.26 4.73
CA SER A 133 9.81 10.69 6.03
C SER A 133 10.31 9.25 6.13
N ASN A 134 10.83 8.90 7.30
CA ASN A 134 11.34 7.56 7.61
C ASN A 134 10.29 6.80 8.44
N HIS A 135 9.95 5.58 8.02
CA HIS A 135 8.91 4.79 8.68
C HIS A 135 9.49 3.49 9.23
N SER A 136 9.42 3.34 10.55
CA SER A 136 10.05 2.22 11.25
C SER A 136 9.04 1.44 12.07
N VAL A 137 9.33 0.17 12.30
CA VAL A 137 8.70 -0.67 13.32
C VAL A 137 9.80 -1.18 14.25
N ASP A 138 9.62 -0.96 15.54
CA ASP A 138 10.67 -1.09 16.55
C ASP A 138 11.95 -0.34 16.12
N LYS A 139 13.04 -1.08 15.87
CA LYS A 139 14.34 -0.54 15.43
C LYS A 139 14.58 -0.63 13.92
N TRP A 140 13.62 -1.17 13.17
CA TRP A 140 13.79 -1.48 11.75
C TRP A 140 13.14 -0.43 10.88
N LEU A 141 13.95 0.28 10.08
CA LEU A 141 13.46 1.16 9.04
C LEU A 141 12.87 0.29 7.92
N THR A 142 11.55 0.37 7.75
CA THR A 142 10.79 -0.48 6.83
C THR A 142 10.74 0.10 5.42
N TYR A 143 10.62 1.42 5.32
CA TYR A 143 10.66 2.16 4.06
C TYR A 143 10.89 3.65 4.33
N ILE A 144 11.22 4.39 3.27
CA ILE A 144 11.17 5.86 3.28
C ILE A 144 10.12 6.34 2.29
N SER A 145 9.40 7.39 2.63
CA SER A 145 8.41 8.02 1.75
C SER A 145 8.83 9.43 1.38
N VAL A 146 8.58 9.82 0.15
CA VAL A 146 8.73 11.18 -0.35
C VAL A 146 7.36 11.68 -0.80
N LYS A 147 6.98 12.86 -0.33
CA LYS A 147 5.70 13.50 -0.67
C LYS A 147 5.92 14.93 -1.16
N ALA A 148 5.32 15.26 -2.29
CA ALA A 148 5.26 16.62 -2.82
C ALA A 148 3.83 17.18 -2.66
N ASP A 149 3.70 18.49 -2.64
CA ASP A 149 2.40 19.17 -2.60
C ASP A 149 2.07 19.75 -3.99
N ASP A 150 2.21 18.93 -5.03
CA ASP A 150 1.94 19.25 -6.43
C ASP A 150 1.04 18.20 -7.11
N ASP A 151 0.92 18.26 -8.44
CA ASP A 151 0.16 17.31 -9.25
C ASP A 151 0.86 15.95 -9.48
N GLY A 152 2.00 15.71 -8.81
CA GLY A 152 2.83 14.52 -8.95
C GLY A 152 3.99 14.65 -9.94
N GLY A 153 4.08 15.76 -10.68
CA GLY A 153 5.16 15.99 -11.65
C GLY A 153 6.56 15.97 -11.02
N THR A 154 6.71 16.53 -9.81
CA THR A 154 8.00 16.52 -9.08
C THR A 154 8.44 15.11 -8.75
N LEU A 155 7.56 14.29 -8.19
CA LEU A 155 7.92 12.92 -7.80
C LEU A 155 8.11 12.00 -9.00
N THR A 156 7.38 12.24 -10.10
CA THR A 156 7.59 11.50 -11.36
C THR A 156 9.00 11.73 -11.90
N ARG A 157 9.48 12.98 -11.89
CA ARG A 157 10.87 13.29 -12.28
C ARG A 157 11.89 12.67 -11.33
N LEU A 158 11.64 12.75 -10.03
CA LEU A 158 12.51 12.15 -9.02
C LEU A 158 12.59 10.62 -9.17
N ALA A 159 11.46 9.95 -9.41
CA ALA A 159 11.40 8.51 -9.66
C ALA A 159 12.28 8.13 -10.86
N LEU A 160 12.13 8.85 -11.98
CA LEU A 160 12.94 8.62 -13.18
C LEU A 160 14.44 8.81 -12.92
N GLN A 161 14.82 9.83 -12.15
CA GLN A 161 16.22 10.06 -11.76
C GLN A 161 16.77 8.91 -10.91
N LEU A 162 15.99 8.42 -9.94
CA LEU A 162 16.38 7.29 -9.10
C LEU A 162 16.53 6.00 -9.91
N GLU A 163 15.64 5.76 -10.87
CA GLU A 163 15.71 4.61 -11.77
C GLU A 163 16.94 4.69 -12.70
N GLN A 164 17.20 5.86 -13.29
CA GLN A 164 18.37 6.09 -14.15
C GLN A 164 19.70 5.96 -13.38
N ALA A 165 19.73 6.38 -12.11
CA ALA A 165 20.89 6.24 -11.24
C ALA A 165 21.16 4.77 -10.85
N GLY A 166 20.17 3.88 -11.01
CA GLY A 166 20.25 2.50 -10.60
C GLY A 166 20.05 2.35 -9.10
N LEU A 167 18.85 1.95 -8.69
CA LEU A 167 18.57 1.64 -7.29
C LEU A 167 19.36 0.40 -6.84
N PRO A 168 19.82 0.36 -5.58
CA PRO A 168 20.37 -0.87 -5.01
C PRO A 168 19.39 -2.04 -5.17
N PRO A 169 19.89 -3.26 -5.48
CA PRO A 169 19.03 -4.40 -5.75
C PRO A 169 18.15 -4.80 -4.56
N GLU A 170 18.52 -4.43 -3.34
CA GLU A 170 17.74 -4.65 -2.12
C GLU A 170 16.49 -3.76 -2.03
N LEU A 171 16.42 -2.71 -2.85
CA LEU A 171 15.35 -1.71 -2.79
C LEU A 171 14.42 -1.81 -4.00
N ALA A 172 13.17 -1.41 -3.77
CA ALA A 172 12.16 -1.25 -4.81
C ALA A 172 11.52 0.13 -4.71
N LEU A 173 11.24 0.73 -5.87
CA LEU A 173 10.58 2.01 -5.98
C LEU A 173 9.07 1.81 -6.15
N HIS A 174 8.31 2.62 -5.43
CA HIS A 174 6.90 2.87 -5.66
C HIS A 174 6.73 4.35 -5.95
N CYS A 175 5.98 4.70 -6.99
CA CYS A 175 5.62 6.08 -7.29
C CYS A 175 4.21 6.11 -7.89
N ASN A 176 3.27 6.79 -7.23
CA ASN A 176 1.92 7.03 -7.73
C ASN A 176 1.46 8.43 -7.30
N GLY A 177 1.27 9.32 -8.27
CA GLY A 177 0.95 10.73 -8.04
C GLY A 177 1.97 11.40 -7.12
N ASN A 178 1.47 11.99 -6.03
CA ASN A 178 2.28 12.72 -5.04
C ASN A 178 2.82 11.84 -3.90
N ASN A 179 2.90 10.53 -4.12
CA ASN A 179 3.47 9.58 -3.17
C ASN A 179 4.55 8.72 -3.84
N LEU A 180 5.78 8.85 -3.36
CA LEU A 180 6.91 7.99 -3.71
C LEU A 180 7.37 7.25 -2.46
N ALA A 181 7.72 5.97 -2.58
CA ALA A 181 8.30 5.19 -1.51
C ALA A 181 9.46 4.33 -2.01
N LEU A 182 10.52 4.26 -1.21
CA LEU A 182 11.60 3.29 -1.38
C LEU A 182 11.41 2.21 -0.33
N THR A 183 11.07 1.02 -0.80
CA THR A 183 10.70 -0.17 -0.01
C THR A 183 11.79 -1.23 -0.11
N VAL A 184 11.74 -2.24 0.76
CA VAL A 184 12.73 -3.33 0.80
C VAL A 184 12.21 -4.55 0.04
N ARG A 185 13.00 -5.06 -0.92
CA ARG A 185 12.71 -6.32 -1.60
C ARG A 185 12.77 -7.49 -0.64
N GLY A 186 11.81 -8.40 -0.73
CA GLY A 186 11.62 -9.48 0.24
C GLY A 186 10.81 -9.06 1.47
N ALA A 187 10.35 -7.81 1.55
CA ALA A 187 9.41 -7.31 2.54
C ALA A 187 8.29 -6.48 1.88
N GLN A 188 7.88 -6.88 0.68
CA GLN A 188 6.89 -6.15 -0.14
C GLN A 188 5.48 -6.72 0.01
N LYS A 189 4.48 -6.01 -0.52
CA LYS A 189 3.06 -6.39 -0.46
C LYS A 189 2.85 -7.82 -0.95
N GLN A 190 3.49 -8.22 -2.05
CA GLN A 190 3.34 -9.58 -2.57
C GLN A 190 3.92 -10.66 -1.65
N ASP A 191 5.02 -10.36 -0.97
CA ASP A 191 5.68 -11.33 -0.08
C ASP A 191 4.75 -11.60 1.12
N ALA A 192 4.18 -10.54 1.70
CA ALA A 192 3.22 -10.64 2.79
C ALA A 192 1.91 -11.31 2.36
N VAL A 193 1.35 -10.95 1.21
CA VAL A 193 0.10 -11.53 0.69
C VAL A 193 0.24 -13.03 0.49
N ARG A 194 1.31 -13.50 -0.17
CA ARG A 194 1.58 -14.93 -0.35
C ARG A 194 1.66 -15.66 0.98
N ARG A 195 2.33 -15.05 1.96
CA ARG A 195 2.54 -15.64 3.27
C ARG A 195 1.26 -15.72 4.11
N VAL A 196 0.40 -14.69 4.07
CA VAL A 196 -0.93 -14.71 4.71
C VAL A 196 -1.87 -15.68 4.00
N ALA A 197 -1.87 -15.70 2.66
CA ALA A 197 -2.67 -16.65 1.90
C ALA A 197 -2.31 -18.10 2.24
N ALA A 198 -1.02 -18.40 2.41
CA ALA A 198 -0.56 -19.72 2.84
C ALA A 198 -1.06 -20.10 4.25
N GLU A 199 -1.10 -19.18 5.22
CA GLU A 199 -1.73 -19.46 6.54
C GLU A 199 -3.23 -19.74 6.39
N LEU A 200 -3.95 -18.90 5.64
CA LEU A 200 -5.40 -19.05 5.44
C LEU A 200 -5.77 -20.33 4.69
N GLN A 201 -4.93 -20.79 3.76
CA GLN A 201 -5.11 -22.06 3.04
C GLN A 201 -4.98 -23.28 3.96
N ARG A 202 -4.17 -23.19 5.03
CA ARG A 202 -4.06 -24.27 6.03
C ARG A 202 -5.33 -24.43 6.86
N GLU A 203 -6.11 -23.35 7.00
CA GLU A 203 -7.43 -23.38 7.67
C GLU A 203 -8.54 -23.97 6.78
N GLY A 204 -8.32 -24.01 5.47
CA GLY A 204 -9.26 -24.58 4.50
C GLY A 204 -9.19 -23.92 3.12
N PRO A 205 -9.98 -24.42 2.15
CA PRO A 205 -10.00 -23.87 0.80
C PRO A 205 -10.44 -22.40 0.77
N ILE A 206 -9.70 -21.57 0.04
CA ILE A 206 -10.00 -20.15 -0.18
C ILE A 206 -10.08 -19.82 -1.66
N VAL A 207 -10.78 -18.74 -1.99
CA VAL A 207 -10.70 -18.04 -3.28
C VAL A 207 -10.21 -16.64 -3.00
N THR A 208 -9.20 -16.18 -3.72
CA THR A 208 -8.51 -14.91 -3.46
C THR A 208 -8.77 -13.88 -4.54
N ILE A 209 -9.02 -12.64 -4.13
CA ILE A 209 -9.18 -11.48 -5.00
C ILE A 209 -8.17 -10.43 -4.57
N GLY A 210 -7.28 -10.01 -5.47
CA GLY A 210 -6.38 -8.88 -5.25
C GLY A 210 -6.94 -7.59 -5.86
N ALA A 211 -7.15 -6.56 -5.05
CA ALA A 211 -7.63 -5.26 -5.51
C ALA A 211 -6.58 -4.17 -5.28
N GLY A 212 -6.19 -3.47 -6.35
CA GLY A 212 -5.18 -2.41 -6.29
C GLY A 212 -5.24 -1.45 -7.46
N ASP A 213 -4.62 -0.28 -7.29
CA ASP A 213 -4.63 0.81 -8.26
C ASP A 213 -3.24 1.05 -8.90
N SER A 214 -2.17 0.72 -8.18
CA SER A 214 -0.80 1.08 -8.52
C SER A 214 -0.11 -0.04 -9.29
N LEU A 215 0.83 0.29 -10.20
CA LEU A 215 1.62 -0.74 -10.89
C LEU A 215 2.39 -1.66 -9.92
N THR A 216 2.80 -1.12 -8.77
CA THR A 216 3.46 -1.89 -7.70
C THR A 216 2.54 -2.82 -6.93
N ASP A 217 1.22 -2.75 -7.17
CA ASP A 217 0.24 -3.69 -6.59
C ASP A 217 0.10 -4.94 -7.46
N LEU A 218 0.42 -4.85 -8.76
CA LEU A 218 0.34 -5.97 -9.70
C LEU A 218 1.01 -7.25 -9.19
N PRO A 219 2.21 -7.24 -8.56
CA PRO A 219 2.83 -8.46 -8.06
C PRO A 219 2.00 -9.20 -7.00
N PHE A 220 1.27 -8.50 -6.12
CA PHE A 220 0.40 -9.18 -5.14
C PHE A 220 -0.94 -9.57 -5.77
N MET A 221 -1.47 -8.74 -6.67
CA MET A 221 -2.70 -9.05 -7.40
C MET A 221 -2.53 -10.30 -8.27
N GLN A 222 -1.38 -10.45 -8.93
CA GLN A 222 -1.00 -11.64 -9.72
C GLN A 222 -0.82 -12.90 -8.87
N SER A 223 -0.66 -12.77 -7.55
CA SER A 223 -0.61 -13.93 -6.65
C SER A 223 -1.98 -14.40 -6.17
N CYS A 224 -3.06 -13.69 -6.55
CA CYS A 224 -4.44 -14.04 -6.26
C CYS A 224 -5.11 -14.75 -7.45
N ASP A 225 -6.23 -15.42 -7.20
CA ASP A 225 -7.02 -16.12 -8.24
C ASP A 225 -7.67 -15.14 -9.22
N PHE A 226 -8.12 -13.99 -8.70
CA PHE A 226 -8.70 -12.90 -9.48
C PHE A 226 -8.10 -11.57 -9.08
N ALA A 227 -8.14 -10.60 -10.01
CA ALA A 227 -7.68 -9.24 -9.78
C ALA A 227 -8.76 -8.21 -10.14
N LEU A 228 -8.82 -7.12 -9.38
CA LEU A 228 -9.69 -5.97 -9.64
C LEU A 228 -8.88 -4.68 -9.57
N THR A 229 -9.13 -3.73 -10.48
CA THR A 229 -8.54 -2.40 -10.42
C THR A 229 -9.59 -1.33 -10.78
N PRO A 230 -9.62 -0.16 -10.10
CA PRO A 230 -10.54 0.92 -10.44
C PRO A 230 -10.30 1.46 -11.86
N ARG A 231 -11.34 1.96 -12.54
CA ARG A 231 -11.26 2.45 -13.94
C ARG A 231 -10.29 3.63 -14.17
N GLY A 232 -10.04 4.45 -13.14
CA GLY A 232 -9.15 5.62 -13.22
C GLY A 232 -7.78 5.41 -12.57
N SER A 233 -7.38 4.16 -12.34
CA SER A 233 -6.15 3.82 -11.62
C SER A 233 -4.89 4.04 -12.45
N GLN A 234 -3.73 4.07 -11.79
CA GLN A 234 -2.43 4.07 -12.47
C GLN A 234 -2.29 2.86 -13.40
N ILE A 235 -2.71 1.66 -12.95
CA ILE A 235 -2.75 0.47 -13.78
C ILE A 235 -3.52 0.74 -15.07
N GLN A 236 -4.77 1.23 -14.99
CA GLN A 236 -5.55 1.46 -16.20
C GLN A 236 -4.88 2.44 -17.16
N ASN A 237 -4.46 3.58 -16.61
CA ASN A 237 -3.90 4.67 -17.38
C ASN A 237 -2.51 4.36 -17.96
N GLN A 238 -1.86 3.26 -17.59
CA GLN A 238 -0.54 2.90 -18.10
C GLN A 238 -0.52 1.56 -18.85
N THR A 239 -1.48 0.66 -18.60
CA THR A 239 -1.50 -0.66 -19.24
C THR A 239 -2.63 -0.86 -20.26
N TRP A 240 -3.73 -0.10 -20.18
CA TRP A 240 -4.88 -0.27 -21.09
C TRP A 240 -5.05 0.84 -22.13
N ASN A 241 -4.16 1.83 -22.19
CA ASN A 241 -4.24 2.92 -23.17
C ASN A 241 -4.28 2.45 -24.64
N GLU A 242 -3.75 1.26 -24.93
CA GLU A 242 -3.77 0.69 -26.29
C GLU A 242 -5.16 0.18 -26.72
N TYR A 243 -6.11 0.09 -25.79
CA TYR A 243 -7.46 -0.44 -26.00
C TYR A 243 -8.57 0.61 -25.79
N ALA A 244 -8.19 1.89 -25.62
CA ALA A 244 -9.09 3.02 -25.41
C ALA A 244 -9.52 3.71 -26.71
#